data_AF-A0A1E7KWR8-F1
#
_entry.id   AF-A0A1E7KWR8-F1
#
_cell.length_a   1.000
_cell.length_b   1.000
_cell.length_c   1.000
_cell.angle_alpha   90.00
_cell.angle_beta   90.00
_cell.angle_gamma   90.00
#
_symmetry.space_group_name_H-M   'P 1'
#
loop_
_entity.id
_entity.type
_entity.pdbx_description
1 polymer ?
#
loop_
_entity_poly.entity_id
_entity_poly.type
_entity_poly.pdbx_seq_one_letter_code
_entity_poly.pdbx_strand_id
1 'polypeptide(L)'
;MTATASEHTQANAFTAQLHSAFPEHGTPDPRARETLLARLHAHYVSYMAGPESFASIPRLNSDPELTAVEDAWLRWEDAQVDMSRLPATGKEFKDWFLTVADQHTQPEFCEYLAHKASLEEMALFFMGEELVDSKFDDLMAMVQIGTEGHTKLTIAENYWDEMGEGELDAVHTRMFEHSAVYMRARLADAGVDRSRLHCPEAFENACLLLMYGIHRHLNPRALGAMGVLEQSASPRFQAMVDGCDRLGVPADVIDYQRVHVHVDADHGAEWFDGVFVPLVDRSPELLREISLGVATRVRVANAYYQRIWHVMRDLTS
;
A
#
# COMPACT_ATOMS: atom_id res chain seq x y z
N MET A 1 -7.73 -25.43 33.97
CA MET A 1 -8.51 -26.17 32.96
C MET A 1 -7.52 -26.66 31.92
N THR A 2 -7.41 -27.98 31.73
CA THR A 2 -6.52 -28.58 30.72
C THR A 2 -7.18 -28.42 29.35
N ALA A 3 -6.47 -27.79 28.42
CA ALA A 3 -6.91 -27.66 27.03
C ALA A 3 -7.17 -29.06 26.43
N THR A 4 -8.17 -29.15 25.56
CA THR A 4 -8.58 -30.42 24.94
C THR A 4 -7.60 -30.82 23.83
N ALA A 5 -7.53 -32.11 23.47
CA ALA A 5 -6.65 -32.59 22.40
C ALA A 5 -6.93 -31.93 21.03
N SER A 6 -8.17 -31.46 20.81
CA SER A 6 -8.58 -30.71 19.63
C SER A 6 -7.96 -29.31 19.59
N GLU A 7 -7.95 -28.59 20.73
CA GLU A 7 -7.33 -27.27 20.86
C GLU A 7 -5.81 -27.34 20.64
N HIS A 8 -5.15 -28.39 21.14
CA HIS A 8 -3.73 -28.62 20.88
C HIS A 8 -3.43 -28.92 19.41
N THR A 9 -4.29 -29.69 18.73
CA THR A 9 -4.10 -29.99 17.31
C THR A 9 -4.27 -28.74 16.44
N GLN A 10 -5.25 -27.89 16.76
CA GLN A 10 -5.49 -26.63 16.05
C GLN A 10 -4.36 -25.60 16.27
N ALA A 11 -3.88 -25.44 17.51
CA ALA A 11 -2.74 -24.58 17.81
C ALA A 11 -1.45 -25.01 17.09
N ASN A 12 -1.21 -26.31 16.99
CA ASN A 12 -0.08 -26.86 16.24
C ASN A 12 -0.21 -26.62 14.73
N ALA A 13 -1.43 -26.71 14.18
CA ALA A 13 -1.68 -26.45 12.77
C ALA A 13 -1.45 -24.97 12.40
N PHE A 14 -1.97 -24.04 13.22
CA PHE A 14 -1.73 -22.60 13.02
C PHE A 14 -0.24 -22.26 13.09
N THR A 15 0.47 -22.78 14.10
CA THR A 15 1.92 -22.55 14.25
C THR A 15 2.69 -23.05 13.02
N ALA A 16 2.38 -24.24 12.51
CA ALA A 16 3.00 -24.77 11.30
C ALA A 16 2.70 -23.91 10.05
N GLN A 17 1.46 -23.42 9.91
CA GLN A 17 1.07 -22.52 8.82
C GLN A 17 1.81 -21.18 8.91
N LEU A 18 1.97 -20.63 10.11
CA LEU A 18 2.70 -19.38 10.35
C LEU A 18 4.17 -19.51 9.92
N HIS A 19 4.82 -20.60 10.32
CA HIS A 19 6.22 -20.87 9.94
C HIS A 19 6.40 -21.14 8.45
N SER A 20 5.43 -21.78 7.77
CA SER A 20 5.53 -21.99 6.32
C SER A 20 5.25 -20.70 5.53
N ALA A 21 4.39 -19.82 6.02
CA ALA A 21 4.13 -18.51 5.42
C ALA A 21 5.29 -17.52 5.57
N PHE A 22 5.93 -17.51 6.75
CA PHE A 22 7.03 -16.59 7.08
C PHE A 22 8.24 -17.36 7.62
N PRO A 23 8.92 -18.17 6.77
CA PRO A 23 10.04 -18.96 7.22
C PRO A 23 11.27 -18.08 7.48
N GLU A 24 12.09 -18.44 8.49
CA GLU A 24 13.40 -17.81 8.73
C GLU A 24 14.39 -18.08 7.57
N HIS A 25 14.26 -19.25 6.93
CA HIS A 25 15.09 -19.69 5.83
C HIS A 25 14.26 -20.42 4.76
N GLY A 26 14.59 -20.20 3.49
CA GLY A 26 13.93 -20.86 2.35
C GLY A 26 12.78 -20.05 1.77
N THR A 27 12.03 -20.68 0.88
CA THR A 27 10.94 -20.02 0.14
C THR A 27 9.63 -20.13 0.92
N PRO A 28 8.90 -19.01 1.11
CA PRO A 28 7.56 -19.00 1.68
C PRO A 28 6.59 -19.92 0.93
N ASP A 29 5.70 -20.59 1.65
CA ASP A 29 4.54 -21.28 1.07
C ASP A 29 3.50 -20.22 0.65
N PRO A 30 3.27 -20.05 -0.68
CA PRO A 30 2.39 -18.99 -1.17
C PRO A 30 0.95 -19.15 -0.70
N ARG A 31 0.45 -20.37 -0.54
CA ARG A 31 -0.94 -20.61 -0.14
C ARG A 31 -1.15 -20.34 1.35
N ALA A 32 -0.20 -20.77 2.18
CA ALA A 32 -0.22 -20.46 3.61
C ALA A 32 -0.17 -18.95 3.83
N ARG A 33 0.72 -18.27 3.09
CA ARG A 33 0.93 -16.83 3.14
C ARG A 33 -0.29 -16.03 2.69
N GLU A 34 -0.86 -16.37 1.53
CA GLU A 34 -2.11 -15.76 1.04
C GLU A 34 -3.23 -15.90 2.07
N THR A 35 -3.42 -17.09 2.65
CA THR A 35 -4.49 -17.34 3.63
C THR A 35 -4.35 -16.44 4.87
N LEU A 36 -3.14 -16.32 5.42
CA LEU A 36 -2.89 -15.51 6.61
C LEU A 36 -3.01 -14.01 6.31
N LEU A 37 -2.46 -13.56 5.19
CA LEU A 37 -2.53 -12.15 4.78
C LEU A 37 -3.94 -11.72 4.39
N ALA A 38 -4.74 -12.58 3.75
CA ALA A 38 -6.14 -12.30 3.46
C ALA A 38 -6.97 -12.13 4.74
N ARG A 39 -6.70 -12.97 5.76
CA ARG A 39 -7.32 -12.83 7.09
C ARG A 39 -6.88 -11.51 7.77
N LEU A 40 -5.60 -11.16 7.67
CA LEU A 40 -5.07 -9.92 8.21
C LEU A 40 -5.66 -8.69 7.50
N HIS A 41 -5.78 -8.73 6.17
CA HIS A 41 -6.42 -7.69 5.38
C HIS A 41 -7.87 -7.47 5.81
N ALA A 42 -8.66 -8.55 5.96
CA ALA A 42 -10.03 -8.45 6.44
C ALA A 42 -10.11 -7.83 7.85
N HIS A 43 -9.15 -8.13 8.72
CA HIS A 43 -9.03 -7.49 10.02
C HIS A 43 -8.73 -6.00 9.91
N TYR A 44 -7.77 -5.59 9.07
CA TYR A 44 -7.44 -4.19 8.90
C TYR A 44 -8.56 -3.38 8.27
N VAL A 45 -9.23 -3.90 7.25
CA VAL A 45 -10.40 -3.24 6.65
C VAL A 45 -11.51 -3.03 7.67
N SER A 46 -11.66 -3.94 8.65
CA SER A 46 -12.65 -3.75 9.72
C SER A 46 -12.35 -2.58 10.66
N TYR A 47 -11.08 -2.17 10.82
CA TYR A 47 -10.74 -0.94 11.56
C TYR A 47 -11.07 0.32 10.78
N MET A 48 -11.06 0.25 9.46
CA MET A 48 -11.38 1.36 8.55
C MET A 48 -12.88 1.45 8.25
N ALA A 49 -13.71 0.66 8.93
CA ALA A 49 -15.15 0.68 8.71
C ALA A 49 -15.77 1.99 9.22
N GLY A 50 -16.81 2.45 8.53
CA GLY A 50 -17.55 3.65 8.89
C GLY A 50 -18.14 3.62 10.31
N PRO A 51 -18.44 4.78 10.90
CA PRO A 51 -18.87 4.89 12.31
C PRO A 51 -20.17 4.13 12.61
N GLU A 52 -21.03 3.90 11.63
CA GLU A 52 -22.23 3.06 11.75
C GLU A 52 -21.92 1.58 12.05
N SER A 53 -20.71 1.13 11.73
CA SER A 53 -20.23 -0.24 11.94
C SER A 53 -19.50 -0.43 13.28
N PHE A 54 -19.58 0.53 14.20
CA PHE A 54 -18.80 0.55 15.46
C PHE A 54 -18.86 -0.75 16.28
N ALA A 55 -19.97 -1.49 16.22
CA ALA A 55 -20.15 -2.73 16.97
C ALA A 55 -19.35 -3.92 16.42
N SER A 56 -18.98 -3.88 15.14
CA SER A 56 -18.16 -4.90 14.48
C SER A 56 -16.67 -4.55 14.41
N ILE A 57 -16.29 -3.31 14.78
CA ILE A 57 -14.89 -2.89 14.81
C ILE A 57 -14.18 -3.61 15.97
N PRO A 58 -13.16 -4.42 15.71
CA PRO A 58 -12.43 -5.13 16.75
C PRO A 58 -11.67 -4.15 17.66
N ARG A 59 -11.31 -4.60 18.86
CA ARG A 59 -10.36 -3.85 19.69
C ARG A 59 -8.95 -4.13 19.18
N LEU A 60 -8.09 -3.11 19.19
CA LEU A 60 -6.67 -3.27 18.89
C LEU A 60 -6.06 -4.41 19.71
N ASN A 61 -5.36 -5.31 19.02
CA ASN A 61 -4.64 -6.45 19.60
C ASN A 61 -5.51 -7.43 20.40
N SER A 62 -6.80 -7.57 20.06
CA SER A 62 -7.69 -8.52 20.75
C SER A 62 -7.61 -9.96 20.25
N ASP A 63 -7.08 -10.20 19.05
CA ASP A 63 -6.90 -11.55 18.47
C ASP A 63 -5.41 -11.96 18.53
N PRO A 64 -5.04 -12.93 19.40
CA PRO A 64 -3.66 -13.38 19.54
C PRO A 64 -3.09 -14.05 18.29
N GLU A 65 -3.91 -14.71 17.47
CA GLU A 65 -3.43 -15.34 16.23
C GLU A 65 -3.09 -14.27 15.19
N LEU A 66 -3.93 -13.24 15.06
CA LEU A 66 -3.62 -12.11 14.17
C LEU A 66 -2.37 -11.35 14.64
N THR A 67 -2.23 -11.14 15.94
CA THR A 67 -1.00 -10.54 16.51
C THR A 67 0.23 -11.37 16.16
N ALA A 68 0.13 -12.72 16.21
CA ALA A 68 1.23 -13.60 15.83
C ALA A 68 1.56 -13.55 14.32
N VAL A 69 0.54 -13.38 13.46
CA VAL A 69 0.72 -13.15 12.02
C VAL A 69 1.45 -11.83 11.76
N GLU A 70 1.00 -10.73 12.38
CA GLU A 70 1.63 -9.41 12.27
C GLU A 70 3.10 -9.46 12.70
N ASP A 71 3.37 -10.03 13.87
CA ASP A 71 4.72 -10.17 14.42
C ASP A 71 5.65 -11.00 13.54
N ALA A 72 5.16 -12.13 13.00
CA ALA A 72 5.94 -12.99 12.12
C ALA A 72 6.22 -12.30 10.78
N TRP A 73 5.21 -11.63 10.23
CA TRP A 73 5.35 -10.90 8.97
C TRP A 73 6.30 -9.72 9.11
N LEU A 74 6.17 -8.90 10.16
CA LEU A 74 7.06 -7.77 10.41
C LEU A 74 8.53 -8.21 10.57
N ARG A 75 8.79 -9.30 11.29
CA ARG A 75 10.14 -9.89 11.37
C ARG A 75 10.64 -10.38 10.02
N TRP A 76 9.76 -10.98 9.21
CA TRP A 76 10.11 -11.41 7.86
C TRP A 76 10.49 -10.23 6.96
N GLU A 77 9.70 -9.14 6.98
CA GLU A 77 9.95 -7.92 6.21
C GLU A 77 11.27 -7.25 6.63
N ASP A 78 11.53 -7.17 7.93
CA ASP A 78 12.78 -6.62 8.48
C ASP A 78 14.01 -7.43 8.05
N ALA A 79 13.89 -8.76 8.01
CA ALA A 79 14.95 -9.65 7.55
C ALA A 79 15.26 -9.50 6.04
N GLN A 80 14.38 -8.89 5.25
CA GLN A 80 14.63 -8.63 3.82
C GLN A 80 15.43 -7.34 3.56
N VAL A 81 15.63 -6.50 4.58
CA VAL A 81 16.33 -5.22 4.41
C VAL A 81 17.80 -5.36 4.78
N ASP A 82 18.69 -5.01 3.84
CA ASP A 82 20.13 -4.90 4.13
C ASP A 82 20.40 -3.63 4.95
N MET A 83 20.41 -3.81 6.28
CA MET A 83 20.64 -2.73 7.25
C MET A 83 21.94 -1.96 7.02
N SER A 84 22.94 -2.56 6.36
CA SER A 84 24.22 -1.89 6.07
C SER A 84 24.14 -0.84 4.96
N ARG A 85 23.05 -0.85 4.18
CA ARG A 85 22.79 0.10 3.09
C ARG A 85 21.89 1.25 3.48
N LEU A 86 21.36 1.25 4.71
CA LEU A 86 20.53 2.35 5.19
C LEU A 86 21.41 3.57 5.50
N PRO A 87 20.91 4.80 5.25
CA PRO A 87 21.64 6.02 5.54
C PRO A 87 21.84 6.20 7.04
N ALA A 88 23.01 6.73 7.44
CA ALA A 88 23.33 6.98 8.84
C ALA A 88 23.09 8.45 9.24
N THR A 89 22.91 9.35 8.27
CA THR A 89 22.68 10.79 8.50
C THR A 89 21.56 11.32 7.59
N GLY A 90 20.92 12.43 7.97
CA GLY A 90 19.91 13.09 7.13
C GLY A 90 20.45 13.53 5.77
N LYS A 91 21.74 13.89 5.69
CA LYS A 91 22.40 14.20 4.42
C LYS A 91 22.45 12.99 3.49
N GLU A 92 22.89 11.84 3.99
CA GLU A 92 22.93 10.59 3.22
C GLU A 92 21.52 10.13 2.84
N PHE A 93 20.54 10.38 3.71
CA PHE A 93 19.15 9.99 3.48
C PHE A 93 18.58 10.58 2.20
N LYS A 94 18.88 11.84 1.86
CA LYS A 94 18.38 12.48 0.64
C LYS A 94 18.79 11.72 -0.62
N ASP A 95 20.10 11.54 -0.80
CA ASP A 95 20.65 10.90 -2.00
C ASP A 95 20.20 9.43 -2.07
N TRP A 96 20.15 8.76 -0.92
CA TRP A 96 19.67 7.40 -0.80
C TRP A 96 18.18 7.27 -1.17
N PHE A 97 17.31 8.11 -0.60
CA PHE A 97 15.87 8.09 -0.83
C PHE A 97 15.54 8.30 -2.31
N LEU A 98 16.11 9.33 -2.94
CA LEU A 98 15.87 9.61 -4.35
C LEU A 98 16.33 8.46 -5.24
N THR A 99 17.47 7.84 -4.93
CA THR A 99 17.98 6.67 -5.68
C THR A 99 17.04 5.46 -5.53
N VAL A 100 16.55 5.21 -4.32
CA VAL A 100 15.64 4.08 -4.03
C VAL A 100 14.26 4.30 -4.65
N ALA A 101 13.75 5.54 -4.63
CA ALA A 101 12.47 5.90 -5.24
C ALA A 101 12.52 5.84 -6.78
N ASP A 102 13.62 6.29 -7.39
CA ASP A 102 13.82 6.21 -8.85
C ASP A 102 13.77 4.77 -9.36
N GLN A 103 14.40 3.83 -8.62
CA GLN A 103 14.35 2.40 -8.91
C GLN A 103 12.94 1.78 -8.78
N HIS A 104 11.99 2.47 -8.14
CA HIS A 104 10.61 2.03 -7.97
C HIS A 104 9.68 2.46 -9.13
N THR A 105 10.13 3.29 -10.07
CA THR A 105 9.26 3.88 -11.13
C THR A 105 8.67 2.86 -12.12
N GLN A 106 9.20 1.64 -12.22
CA GLN A 106 8.69 0.55 -13.07
C GLN A 106 8.42 0.95 -14.53
N PRO A 107 9.42 1.43 -15.29
CA PRO A 107 9.21 2.04 -16.59
C PRO A 107 8.61 1.09 -17.65
N GLU A 108 8.99 -0.19 -17.67
CA GLU A 108 8.45 -1.14 -18.64
C GLU A 108 6.97 -1.47 -18.38
N PHE A 109 6.57 -1.49 -17.11
CA PHE A 109 5.17 -1.66 -16.74
C PHE A 109 4.35 -0.42 -17.13
N CYS A 110 4.89 0.78 -16.91
CA CYS A 110 4.27 2.02 -17.36
C CYS A 110 4.10 2.05 -18.89
N GLU A 111 5.14 1.67 -19.66
CA GLU A 111 5.02 1.55 -21.13
C GLU A 111 3.94 0.55 -21.54
N TYR A 112 3.81 -0.56 -20.81
CA TYR A 112 2.76 -1.55 -21.05
C TYR A 112 1.35 -0.98 -20.84
N LEU A 113 1.10 -0.31 -19.70
CA LEU A 113 -0.17 0.37 -19.43
C LEU A 113 -0.49 1.39 -20.53
N ALA A 114 0.48 2.26 -20.80
CA ALA A 114 0.37 3.40 -21.71
C ALA A 114 0.17 3.01 -23.16
N HIS A 115 0.55 1.79 -23.60
CA HIS A 115 0.53 1.42 -25.03
C HIS A 115 -0.02 0.04 -25.39
N LYS A 116 -0.04 -0.92 -24.45
CA LYS A 116 -0.26 -2.34 -24.77
C LYS A 116 -1.46 -2.96 -24.03
N ALA A 117 -1.74 -2.53 -22.81
CA ALA A 117 -2.79 -3.11 -21.98
C ALA A 117 -4.17 -3.07 -22.66
N SER A 118 -4.95 -4.15 -22.52
CA SER A 118 -6.37 -4.17 -22.89
C SER A 118 -7.22 -3.41 -21.87
N LEU A 119 -8.51 -3.19 -22.18
CA LEU A 119 -9.44 -2.57 -21.23
C LEU A 119 -9.66 -3.44 -19.99
N GLU A 120 -9.75 -4.76 -20.15
CA GLU A 120 -9.90 -5.72 -19.06
C GLU A 120 -8.65 -5.79 -18.19
N GLU A 121 -7.46 -5.74 -18.80
CA GLU A 121 -6.19 -5.68 -18.09
C GLU A 121 -6.05 -4.37 -17.30
N MET A 122 -6.38 -3.23 -17.92
CA MET A 122 -6.41 -1.94 -17.23
C MET A 122 -7.42 -1.96 -16.08
N ALA A 123 -8.63 -2.47 -16.31
CA ALA A 123 -9.67 -2.57 -15.29
C ALA A 123 -9.24 -3.47 -14.12
N LEU A 124 -8.54 -4.59 -14.37
CA LEU A 124 -7.94 -5.41 -13.31
C LEU A 124 -6.92 -4.60 -12.50
N PHE A 125 -6.12 -3.76 -13.15
CA PHE A 125 -5.14 -2.95 -12.43
C PHE A 125 -5.81 -1.93 -11.49
N PHE A 126 -6.87 -1.26 -11.93
CA PHE A 126 -7.69 -0.40 -11.05
C PHE A 126 -8.24 -1.17 -9.83
N MET A 127 -8.65 -2.43 -9.99
CA MET A 127 -9.11 -3.26 -8.87
C MET A 127 -7.97 -3.68 -7.92
N GLY A 128 -6.75 -3.75 -8.41
CA GLY A 128 -5.57 -3.95 -7.57
C GLY A 128 -5.31 -2.71 -6.71
N GLU A 129 -5.28 -1.53 -7.35
CA GLU A 129 -5.05 -0.25 -6.65
C GLU A 129 -6.18 0.06 -5.64
N GLU A 130 -7.41 -0.40 -5.90
CA GLU A 130 -8.56 -0.22 -4.99
C GLU A 130 -8.28 -0.69 -3.55
N LEU A 131 -7.42 -1.69 -3.36
CA LEU A 131 -7.07 -2.17 -2.02
C LEU A 131 -6.38 -1.11 -1.15
N VAL A 132 -5.68 -0.16 -1.78
CA VAL A 132 -4.96 0.94 -1.13
C VAL A 132 -5.66 2.28 -1.36
N ASP A 133 -5.87 2.66 -2.63
CA ASP A 133 -6.29 4.00 -3.04
C ASP A 133 -7.66 4.40 -2.47
N SER A 134 -8.57 3.44 -2.29
CA SER A 134 -9.89 3.69 -1.69
C SER A 134 -9.88 4.12 -0.22
N LYS A 135 -8.70 4.15 0.43
CA LYS A 135 -8.49 4.46 1.85
C LYS A 135 -7.33 5.42 2.07
N PHE A 136 -6.85 6.06 1.00
CA PHE A 136 -5.61 6.85 1.07
C PHE A 136 -5.78 8.08 1.97
N ASP A 137 -6.94 8.73 1.92
CA ASP A 137 -7.30 9.82 2.82
C ASP A 137 -7.20 9.44 4.31
N ASP A 138 -7.76 8.30 4.70
CA ASP A 138 -7.69 7.80 6.07
C ASP A 138 -6.26 7.44 6.48
N LEU A 139 -5.47 6.86 5.56
CA LEU A 139 -4.05 6.59 5.78
C LEU A 139 -3.28 7.90 6.04
N MET A 140 -3.57 8.96 5.27
CA MET A 140 -3.00 10.29 5.44
C MET A 140 -3.38 10.90 6.80
N ALA A 141 -4.66 10.79 7.18
CA ALA A 141 -5.14 11.23 8.49
C ALA A 141 -4.44 10.48 9.64
N MET A 142 -4.21 9.17 9.51
CA MET A 142 -3.54 8.35 10.53
C MET A 142 -2.06 8.75 10.71
N VAL A 143 -1.32 9.00 9.63
CA VAL A 143 0.10 9.38 9.75
C VAL A 143 0.32 10.77 10.34
N GLN A 144 -0.69 11.65 10.25
CA GLN A 144 -0.69 12.97 10.87
C GLN A 144 -0.73 12.93 12.42
N ILE A 145 -1.35 11.91 13.02
CA ILE A 145 -1.62 11.89 14.46
C ILE A 145 -0.31 11.90 15.25
N GLY A 146 -0.11 12.92 16.08
CA GLY A 146 1.07 13.05 16.95
C GLY A 146 2.32 13.63 16.28
N THR A 147 2.26 14.00 15.01
CA THR A 147 3.28 14.88 14.41
C THR A 147 3.12 16.32 14.93
N GLU A 148 4.17 17.13 14.80
CA GLU A 148 4.23 18.49 15.35
C GLU A 148 4.90 19.47 14.38
N GLY A 149 4.66 20.77 14.58
CA GLY A 149 5.33 21.83 13.85
C GLY A 149 5.09 21.76 12.34
N HIS A 150 6.14 22.05 11.56
CA HIS A 150 6.09 22.11 10.11
C HIS A 150 5.63 20.77 9.49
N THR A 151 6.15 19.65 9.97
CA THR A 151 5.73 18.32 9.53
C THR A 151 4.23 18.08 9.67
N LYS A 152 3.60 18.59 10.73
CA LYS A 152 2.15 18.46 10.88
C LYS A 152 1.39 19.29 9.86
N LEU A 153 1.89 20.49 9.54
CA LEU A 153 1.26 21.37 8.55
C LEU A 153 1.35 20.78 7.14
N THR A 154 2.52 20.28 6.74
CA THR A 154 2.69 19.62 5.43
C THR A 154 1.75 18.43 5.25
N ILE A 155 1.63 17.56 6.26
CA ILE A 155 0.70 16.42 6.18
C ILE A 155 -0.76 16.90 6.16
N ALA A 156 -1.08 18.00 6.84
CA ALA A 156 -2.44 18.56 6.85
C ALA A 156 -2.82 19.24 5.53
N GLU A 157 -1.86 19.86 4.84
CA GLU A 157 -2.04 20.42 3.50
C GLU A 157 -2.29 19.30 2.50
N ASN A 158 -1.47 18.25 2.50
CA ASN A 158 -1.70 17.07 1.67
C ASN A 158 -3.06 16.41 1.99
N TYR A 159 -3.40 16.20 3.27
CA TYR A 159 -4.73 15.69 3.63
C TYR A 159 -5.88 16.60 3.14
N TRP A 160 -5.69 17.92 3.12
CA TRP A 160 -6.70 18.85 2.62
C TRP A 160 -6.90 18.74 1.11
N ASP A 161 -5.81 18.50 0.36
CA ASP A 161 -5.86 18.19 -1.07
C ASP A 161 -6.61 16.88 -1.32
N GLU A 162 -6.32 15.81 -0.58
CA GLU A 162 -7.05 14.53 -0.67
C GLU A 162 -8.57 14.68 -0.42
N MET A 163 -8.94 15.68 0.40
CA MET A 163 -10.33 16.07 0.68
C MET A 163 -10.95 16.98 -0.38
N GLY A 164 -10.32 17.11 -1.56
CA GLY A 164 -10.81 17.91 -2.67
C GLY A 164 -10.90 19.40 -2.32
N GLU A 165 -10.07 19.87 -1.40
CA GLU A 165 -10.15 21.20 -0.80
C GLU A 165 -11.55 21.58 -0.28
N GLY A 166 -12.30 20.58 0.19
CA GLY A 166 -13.66 20.74 0.72
C GLY A 166 -14.78 20.63 -0.32
N GLU A 167 -14.46 20.45 -1.60
CA GLU A 167 -15.44 20.16 -2.65
C GLU A 167 -15.69 18.65 -2.73
N LEU A 168 -16.89 18.21 -2.35
CA LEU A 168 -17.20 16.78 -2.21
C LEU A 168 -16.92 15.96 -3.47
N ASP A 169 -17.27 16.49 -4.65
CA ASP A 169 -17.06 15.79 -5.93
C ASP A 169 -15.58 15.75 -6.35
N ALA A 170 -14.71 16.52 -5.69
CA ALA A 170 -13.26 16.50 -5.87
C ALA A 170 -12.53 15.69 -4.79
N VAL A 171 -13.24 15.08 -3.82
CA VAL A 171 -12.62 14.17 -2.85
C VAL A 171 -12.02 12.97 -3.60
N HIS A 172 -10.73 12.73 -3.42
CA HIS A 172 -9.98 11.77 -4.23
C HIS A 172 -10.51 10.35 -4.12
N THR A 173 -10.84 9.88 -2.91
CA THR A 173 -11.41 8.54 -2.71
C THR A 173 -12.79 8.39 -3.36
N ARG A 174 -13.58 9.48 -3.46
CA ARG A 174 -14.85 9.49 -4.21
C ARG A 174 -14.62 9.43 -5.72
N MET A 175 -13.65 10.19 -6.23
CA MET A 175 -13.27 10.15 -7.64
C MET A 175 -12.76 8.76 -8.04
N PHE A 176 -11.92 8.14 -7.20
CA PHE A 176 -11.45 6.78 -7.40
C PHE A 176 -12.60 5.76 -7.38
N GLU A 177 -13.57 5.88 -6.46
CA GLU A 177 -14.73 4.98 -6.45
C GLU A 177 -15.57 5.12 -7.73
N HIS A 178 -15.68 6.32 -8.32
CA HIS A 178 -16.31 6.50 -9.63
C HIS A 178 -15.56 5.71 -10.72
N SER A 179 -14.23 5.80 -10.74
CA SER A 179 -13.40 4.96 -11.62
C SER A 179 -13.64 3.47 -11.38
N ALA A 180 -13.64 3.04 -10.13
CA ALA A 180 -13.77 1.65 -9.72
C ALA A 180 -15.14 1.07 -10.13
N VAL A 181 -16.23 1.81 -9.96
CA VAL A 181 -17.57 1.39 -10.41
C VAL A 181 -17.59 1.10 -11.91
N TYR A 182 -17.01 1.99 -12.72
CA TYR A 182 -16.90 1.77 -14.16
C TYR A 182 -16.08 0.52 -14.50
N MET A 183 -14.90 0.37 -13.88
CA MET A 183 -14.00 -0.76 -14.15
C MET A 183 -14.59 -2.10 -13.70
N ARG A 184 -15.27 -2.14 -12.54
CA ARG A 184 -16.01 -3.33 -12.07
C ARG A 184 -17.08 -3.76 -13.08
N ALA A 185 -17.83 -2.80 -13.64
CA ALA A 185 -18.83 -3.10 -14.66
C ALA A 185 -18.21 -3.67 -15.94
N ARG A 186 -17.08 -3.12 -16.41
CA ARG A 186 -16.33 -3.67 -17.56
C ARG A 186 -15.86 -5.11 -17.33
N LEU A 187 -15.29 -5.40 -16.16
CA LEU A 187 -14.87 -6.75 -15.82
C LEU A 187 -16.05 -7.72 -15.75
N ALA A 188 -17.18 -7.28 -15.20
CA ALA A 188 -18.41 -8.09 -15.13
C ALA A 188 -18.96 -8.40 -16.53
N ASP A 189 -19.03 -7.40 -17.43
CA ASP A 189 -19.47 -7.57 -18.82
C ASP A 189 -18.57 -8.56 -19.58
N ALA A 190 -17.26 -8.53 -19.30
CA ALA A 190 -16.27 -9.43 -19.90
C ALA A 190 -16.20 -10.82 -19.22
N GLY A 191 -16.92 -11.04 -18.11
CA GLY A 191 -16.85 -12.29 -17.34
C GLY A 191 -15.51 -12.54 -16.67
N VAL A 192 -14.75 -11.49 -16.37
CA VAL A 192 -13.43 -11.58 -15.72
C VAL A 192 -13.59 -11.72 -14.21
N ASP A 193 -13.07 -12.81 -13.66
CA ASP A 193 -13.04 -13.04 -12.22
C ASP A 193 -11.94 -12.22 -11.52
N ARG A 194 -12.34 -11.30 -10.64
CA ARG A 194 -11.44 -10.46 -9.85
C ARG A 194 -10.65 -11.23 -8.80
N SER A 195 -11.08 -12.44 -8.42
CA SER A 195 -10.35 -13.28 -7.47
C SER A 195 -8.93 -13.63 -7.97
N ARG A 196 -8.64 -13.43 -9.26
CA ARG A 196 -7.30 -13.48 -9.84
C ARG A 196 -6.28 -12.55 -9.17
N LEU A 197 -6.74 -11.48 -8.53
CA LEU A 197 -5.91 -10.55 -7.77
C LEU A 197 -5.61 -11.06 -6.35
N HIS A 198 -6.30 -12.11 -5.88
CA HIS A 198 -6.02 -12.73 -4.58
C HIS A 198 -4.70 -13.48 -4.65
N CYS A 199 -3.64 -12.80 -4.26
CA CYS A 199 -2.29 -13.32 -4.17
C CYS A 199 -1.57 -12.66 -2.99
N PRO A 200 -0.53 -13.30 -2.44
CA PRO A 200 0.23 -12.74 -1.33
C PRO A 200 0.66 -11.30 -1.58
N GLU A 201 1.21 -11.00 -2.74
CA GLU A 201 1.81 -9.70 -3.06
C GLU A 201 0.77 -8.55 -3.05
N ALA A 202 -0.47 -8.81 -3.50
CA ALA A 202 -1.55 -7.83 -3.43
C ALA A 202 -1.98 -7.56 -1.99
N PHE A 203 -2.10 -8.60 -1.17
CA PHE A 203 -2.41 -8.42 0.25
C PHE A 203 -1.27 -7.77 1.03
N GLU A 204 0.00 -8.06 0.69
CA GLU A 204 1.16 -7.42 1.31
C GLU A 204 1.18 -5.93 1.04
N ASN A 205 0.97 -5.52 -0.21
CA ASN A 205 0.91 -4.11 -0.60
C ASN A 205 -0.17 -3.34 0.19
N ALA A 206 -1.36 -3.93 0.29
CA ALA A 206 -2.47 -3.33 1.04
C ALA A 206 -2.25 -3.33 2.56
N CYS A 207 -1.86 -4.48 3.13
CA CYS A 207 -1.72 -4.64 4.57
C CYS A 207 -0.56 -3.85 5.15
N LEU A 208 0.50 -3.58 4.38
CA LEU A 208 1.71 -2.93 4.90
C LEU A 208 1.40 -1.50 5.38
N LEU A 209 0.70 -0.73 4.56
CA LEU A 209 0.29 0.64 4.88
C LEU A 209 -0.69 0.67 6.04
N LEU A 210 -1.68 -0.22 6.03
CA LEU A 210 -2.68 -0.33 7.09
C LEU A 210 -2.02 -0.70 8.43
N MET A 211 -1.11 -1.68 8.43
CA MET A 211 -0.32 -2.06 9.61
C MET A 211 0.44 -0.86 10.17
N TYR A 212 1.15 -0.12 9.31
CA TYR A 212 1.94 1.03 9.73
C TYR A 212 1.09 2.20 10.25
N GLY A 213 -0.09 2.44 9.66
CA GLY A 213 -1.03 3.48 10.10
C GLY A 213 -1.69 3.15 11.44
N ILE A 214 -2.27 1.95 11.55
CA ILE A 214 -3.03 1.47 12.72
C ILE A 214 -2.11 1.34 13.94
N HIS A 215 -0.95 0.71 13.76
CA HIS A 215 0.00 0.48 14.86
C HIS A 215 0.93 1.69 15.01
N ARG A 216 0.52 2.67 15.83
CA ARG A 216 1.22 3.96 15.99
C ARG A 216 2.73 3.88 16.29
N HIS A 217 3.21 2.78 16.88
CA HIS A 217 4.65 2.58 17.11
C HIS A 217 5.45 2.39 15.80
N LEU A 218 4.79 2.01 14.70
CA LEU A 218 5.33 1.89 13.34
C LEU A 218 5.16 3.18 12.52
N ASN A 219 4.64 4.26 13.10
CA ASN A 219 4.41 5.51 12.36
C ASN A 219 5.64 6.06 11.62
N PRO A 220 6.88 5.99 12.14
CA PRO A 220 8.05 6.38 11.35
C PRO A 220 8.17 5.62 10.03
N ARG A 221 7.87 4.32 10.03
CA ARG A 221 7.85 3.50 8.82
C ARG A 221 6.70 3.88 7.89
N ALA A 222 5.54 4.24 8.46
CA ALA A 222 4.42 4.80 7.71
C ALA A 222 4.87 6.05 6.92
N LEU A 223 5.51 7.02 7.59
CA LEU A 223 5.99 8.25 6.95
C LEU A 223 6.99 7.96 5.82
N GLY A 224 7.89 6.99 6.02
CA GLY A 224 8.79 6.51 4.98
C GLY A 224 8.06 5.91 3.78
N ALA A 225 7.09 5.04 4.03
CA ALA A 225 6.29 4.40 2.99
C ALA A 225 5.42 5.41 2.20
N MET A 226 4.81 6.39 2.89
CA MET A 226 4.04 7.46 2.27
C MET A 226 4.92 8.31 1.36
N GLY A 227 6.13 8.68 1.80
CA GLY A 227 7.03 9.44 0.92
C GLY A 227 7.41 8.71 -0.36
N VAL A 228 7.45 7.36 -0.37
CA VAL A 228 7.64 6.59 -1.61
C VAL A 228 6.43 6.70 -2.52
N LEU A 229 5.20 6.64 -1.98
CA LEU A 229 3.96 6.80 -2.76
C LEU A 229 3.95 8.16 -3.45
N GLU A 230 4.07 9.24 -2.66
CA GLU A 230 4.08 10.63 -3.15
C GLU A 230 5.17 10.83 -4.22
N GLN A 231 6.37 10.31 -3.99
CA GLN A 231 7.51 10.54 -4.89
C GLN A 231 7.43 9.80 -6.24
N SER A 232 6.69 8.69 -6.34
CA SER A 232 6.86 7.73 -7.44
C SER A 232 5.59 7.42 -8.24
N ALA A 233 4.42 7.93 -7.84
CA ALA A 233 3.15 7.56 -8.44
C ALA A 233 2.84 8.29 -9.77
N SER A 234 3.25 9.56 -9.92
CA SER A 234 2.96 10.38 -11.11
C SER A 234 3.24 9.70 -12.47
N PRO A 235 4.40 9.06 -12.74
CA PRO A 235 4.65 8.38 -14.02
C PRO A 235 3.66 7.26 -14.33
N ARG A 236 3.22 6.53 -13.29
CA ARG A 236 2.25 5.45 -13.42
C ARG A 236 0.85 6.00 -13.66
N PHE A 237 0.46 7.09 -12.99
CA PHE A 237 -0.80 7.77 -13.28
C PHE A 237 -0.85 8.31 -14.70
N GLN A 238 0.24 8.89 -15.21
CA GLN A 238 0.33 9.31 -16.60
C GLN A 238 0.14 8.13 -17.56
N ALA A 239 0.78 7.00 -17.28
CA ALA A 239 0.61 5.80 -18.09
C ALA A 239 -0.82 5.24 -18.06
N MET A 240 -1.51 5.32 -16.92
CA MET A 240 -2.93 4.95 -16.80
C MET A 240 -3.82 5.89 -17.62
N VAL A 241 -3.59 7.21 -17.56
CA VAL A 241 -4.31 8.21 -18.36
C VAL A 241 -4.13 7.93 -19.86
N ASP A 242 -2.88 7.79 -20.32
CA ASP A 242 -2.56 7.52 -21.73
C ASP A 242 -3.20 6.21 -22.22
N GLY A 243 -3.16 5.17 -21.37
CA GLY A 243 -3.80 3.89 -21.62
C GLY A 243 -5.32 3.99 -21.73
N CYS A 244 -5.96 4.68 -20.80
CA CYS A 244 -7.41 4.85 -20.76
C CYS A 244 -7.92 5.70 -21.94
N ASP A 245 -7.20 6.76 -22.31
CA ASP A 245 -7.51 7.59 -23.48
C ASP A 245 -7.42 6.77 -24.78
N ARG A 246 -6.38 5.93 -24.93
CA ARG A 246 -6.26 4.99 -26.07
C ARG A 246 -7.47 4.04 -26.14
N LEU A 247 -7.90 3.54 -24.98
CA LEU A 247 -8.95 2.53 -24.86
C LEU A 247 -10.37 3.12 -24.91
N GLY A 248 -10.51 4.45 -25.02
CA GLY A 248 -11.81 5.13 -25.09
C GLY A 248 -12.59 5.09 -23.78
N VAL A 249 -11.90 5.04 -22.64
CA VAL A 249 -12.52 5.22 -21.32
C VAL A 249 -13.05 6.67 -21.22
N PRO A 250 -14.27 6.89 -20.70
CA PRO A 250 -14.80 8.24 -20.52
C PRO A 250 -13.87 9.14 -19.70
N ALA A 251 -13.80 10.42 -20.03
CA ALA A 251 -12.87 11.35 -19.39
C ALA A 251 -13.11 11.49 -17.89
N ASP A 252 -14.39 11.56 -17.48
CA ASP A 252 -14.79 11.69 -16.07
C ASP A 252 -14.41 10.47 -15.22
N VAL A 253 -14.32 9.29 -15.84
CA VAL A 253 -13.91 8.05 -15.18
C VAL A 253 -12.44 8.08 -14.79
N ILE A 254 -11.61 8.91 -15.42
CA ILE A 254 -10.17 9.00 -15.16
C ILE A 254 -9.71 10.32 -14.55
N ASP A 255 -10.63 11.14 -14.06
CA ASP A 255 -10.29 12.43 -13.43
C ASP A 255 -9.37 12.25 -12.22
N TYR A 256 -9.57 11.19 -11.41
CA TYR A 256 -8.66 10.87 -10.29
C TYR A 256 -7.22 10.71 -10.78
N GLN A 257 -7.01 9.88 -11.81
CA GLN A 257 -5.67 9.63 -12.34
C GLN A 257 -5.08 10.91 -12.94
N ARG A 258 -5.89 11.75 -13.60
CA ARG A 258 -5.43 13.02 -14.18
C ARG A 258 -4.94 14.02 -13.13
N VAL A 259 -5.62 14.12 -11.99
CA VAL A 259 -5.19 14.99 -10.89
C VAL A 259 -3.82 14.57 -10.36
N HIS A 260 -3.64 13.28 -10.09
CA HIS A 260 -2.42 12.72 -9.52
C HIS A 260 -1.21 12.68 -10.49
N VAL A 261 -1.42 12.93 -11.79
CA VAL A 261 -0.28 13.17 -12.71
C VAL A 261 0.53 14.39 -12.26
N HIS A 262 -0.16 15.46 -11.84
CA HIS A 262 0.47 16.75 -11.53
C HIS A 262 0.72 16.92 -10.04
N VAL A 263 -0.27 16.59 -9.21
CA VAL A 263 -0.26 16.82 -7.76
C VAL A 263 0.87 16.04 -7.09
N ASP A 264 1.04 14.75 -7.41
CA ASP A 264 2.04 13.89 -6.75
C ASP A 264 3.48 14.38 -6.92
N ALA A 265 3.80 15.02 -8.06
CA ALA A 265 5.14 15.54 -8.29
C ALA A 265 5.49 16.67 -7.30
N ASP A 266 4.51 17.51 -6.97
CA ASP A 266 4.66 18.57 -5.98
C ASP A 266 4.65 17.98 -4.56
N HIS A 267 3.73 17.04 -4.27
CA HIS A 267 3.67 16.36 -2.99
C HIS A 267 4.95 15.59 -2.65
N GLY A 268 5.62 14.94 -3.61
CA GLY A 268 6.88 14.26 -3.37
C GLY A 268 7.97 15.20 -2.83
N ALA A 269 8.07 16.40 -3.41
CA ALA A 269 9.02 17.42 -2.98
C ALA A 269 8.63 18.01 -1.61
N GLU A 270 7.35 18.33 -1.43
CA GLU A 270 6.82 18.87 -0.16
C GLU A 270 6.95 17.87 0.98
N TRP A 271 6.68 16.58 0.73
CA TRP A 271 6.88 15.51 1.70
C TRP A 271 8.34 15.41 2.11
N PHE A 272 9.26 15.49 1.15
CA PHE A 272 10.68 15.45 1.45
C PHE A 272 11.11 16.61 2.35
N ASP A 273 10.77 17.84 1.99
CA ASP A 273 11.22 19.05 2.70
C ASP A 273 10.44 19.32 3.99
N GLY A 274 9.15 18.99 4.02
CA GLY A 274 8.24 19.24 5.14
C GLY A 274 8.15 18.09 6.15
N VAL A 275 8.31 16.84 5.70
CA VAL A 275 8.20 15.64 6.56
C VAL A 275 9.56 15.04 6.84
N PHE A 276 10.36 14.71 5.83
CA PHE A 276 11.62 14.01 6.08
C PHE A 276 12.69 14.90 6.69
N VAL A 277 13.00 16.05 6.08
CA VAL A 277 14.07 16.95 6.56
C VAL A 277 13.93 17.30 8.05
N PRO A 278 12.74 17.64 8.59
CA PRO A 278 12.60 17.96 10.02
C PRO A 278 12.72 16.75 10.95
N LEU A 279 12.62 15.52 10.44
CA LEU A 279 12.61 14.29 11.24
C LEU A 279 13.94 13.54 11.22
N VAL A 280 14.60 13.46 10.07
CA VAL A 280 15.78 12.58 9.86
C VAL A 280 16.98 12.94 10.73
N ASP A 281 17.10 14.19 11.16
CA ASP A 281 18.20 14.63 12.04
C ASP A 281 17.84 14.64 13.54
N ARG A 282 16.62 14.24 13.91
CA ARG A 282 16.18 14.23 15.33
C ARG A 282 16.83 13.13 16.15
N SER A 283 16.96 11.92 15.58
CA SER A 283 17.72 10.83 16.17
C SER A 283 18.08 9.75 15.14
N PRO A 284 19.21 9.02 15.32
CA PRO A 284 19.58 7.91 14.43
C PRO A 284 18.54 6.79 14.38
N GLU A 285 17.84 6.52 15.49
CA GLU A 285 16.81 5.50 15.55
C GLU A 285 15.59 5.89 14.71
N LEU A 286 15.18 7.17 14.75
CA LEU A 286 14.06 7.64 13.93
C LEU A 286 14.40 7.58 12.45
N LEU A 287 15.59 8.05 12.05
CA LEU A 287 16.08 7.92 10.68
C LEU A 287 16.06 6.46 10.21
N ARG A 288 16.54 5.53 11.05
CA ARG A 288 16.56 4.10 10.73
C ARG A 288 15.16 3.55 10.50
N GLU A 289 14.18 3.89 11.34
CA GLU A 289 12.79 3.43 11.15
C GLU A 289 12.13 4.04 9.92
N ILE A 290 12.35 5.34 9.62
CA ILE A 290 11.88 5.95 8.37
C ILE A 290 12.47 5.23 7.15
N SER A 291 13.78 4.97 7.19
CA SER A 291 14.50 4.28 6.10
C SER A 291 14.02 2.83 5.93
N LEU A 292 13.71 2.12 7.02
CA LEU A 292 13.08 0.80 6.97
C LEU A 292 11.72 0.85 6.28
N GLY A 293 10.90 1.87 6.56
CA GLY A 293 9.62 2.09 5.88
C GLY A 293 9.76 2.26 4.37
N VAL A 294 10.69 3.12 3.94
CA VAL A 294 11.01 3.35 2.52
C VAL A 294 11.46 2.06 1.83
N ALA A 295 12.46 1.37 2.40
CA ALA A 295 13.05 0.17 1.80
C ALA A 295 12.03 -0.98 1.68
N THR A 296 11.25 -1.21 2.74
CA THR A 296 10.19 -2.23 2.75
C THR A 296 9.10 -1.90 1.75
N ARG A 297 8.63 -0.64 1.70
CA ARG A 297 7.61 -0.20 0.75
C ARG A 297 8.02 -0.43 -0.70
N VAL A 298 9.23 -0.01 -1.09
CA VAL A 298 9.72 -0.21 -2.46
C VAL A 298 9.75 -1.69 -2.82
N ARG A 299 10.27 -2.55 -1.94
CA ARG A 299 10.30 -4.00 -2.22
C ARG A 299 8.91 -4.60 -2.37
N VAL A 300 8.01 -4.32 -1.42
CA VAL A 300 6.64 -4.88 -1.43
C VAL A 300 5.87 -4.39 -2.66
N ALA A 301 5.93 -3.08 -2.95
CA ALA A 301 5.23 -2.52 -4.10
C ALA A 301 5.82 -3.02 -5.43
N ASN A 302 7.14 -3.22 -5.53
CA ASN A 302 7.76 -3.83 -6.72
C ASN A 302 7.27 -5.28 -6.94
N ALA A 303 7.22 -6.10 -5.89
CA ALA A 303 6.71 -7.46 -5.98
C ALA A 303 5.23 -7.47 -6.41
N TYR A 304 4.43 -6.57 -5.86
CA TYR A 304 3.05 -6.35 -6.24
C TYR A 304 2.91 -5.99 -7.72
N TYR A 305 3.58 -4.95 -8.23
CA TYR A 305 3.45 -4.54 -9.63
C TYR A 305 3.91 -5.65 -10.60
N GLN A 306 4.98 -6.38 -10.28
CA GLN A 306 5.41 -7.54 -11.06
C GLN A 306 4.33 -8.63 -11.10
N ARG A 307 3.72 -8.94 -9.95
CA ARG A 307 2.68 -9.96 -9.85
C ARG A 307 1.42 -9.55 -10.59
N ILE A 308 0.95 -8.31 -10.42
CA ILE A 308 -0.25 -7.82 -11.10
C ILE A 308 -0.03 -7.75 -12.60
N TRP A 309 1.16 -7.34 -13.07
CA TRP A 309 1.46 -7.33 -14.49
C TRP A 309 1.38 -8.74 -15.11
N HIS A 310 1.86 -9.77 -14.41
CA HIS A 310 1.66 -11.15 -14.84
C HIS A 310 0.19 -11.54 -14.90
N VAL A 311 -0.59 -11.25 -13.83
CA VAL A 311 -2.02 -11.55 -13.77
C VAL A 311 -2.80 -10.88 -14.91
N MET A 312 -2.45 -9.63 -15.25
CA MET A 312 -3.04 -8.91 -16.39
C MET A 312 -2.76 -9.66 -17.70
N ARG A 313 -1.49 -9.95 -17.99
CA ARG A 313 -1.09 -10.60 -19.26
C ARG A 313 -1.63 -12.02 -19.42
N ASP A 314 -1.93 -12.69 -18.32
CA ASP A 314 -2.57 -14.01 -18.32
C ASP A 314 -4.08 -13.95 -18.72
N LEU A 315 -4.70 -12.75 -18.79
CA LEU A 315 -6.06 -12.63 -19.34
C LEU A 315 -6.11 -12.77 -20.86
N THR A 316 -5.07 -12.31 -21.54
CA THR A 316 -5.00 -12.22 -23.01
C THR A 316 -4.22 -13.38 -23.65
N SER A 317 -3.61 -14.23 -22.82
CA SER A 317 -2.87 -15.44 -23.20
C SER A 317 -3.78 -16.66 -23.32
#